data_AF-A0A6A4FDK0-F1
#
_entry.id   AF-A0A6A4FDK0-F1
#
_cell.length_a   1.000
_cell.length_b   1.000
_cell.length_c   1.000
_cell.angle_alpha   90.00
_cell.angle_beta   90.00
_cell.angle_gamma   90.00
#
_symmetry.space_group_name_H-M   'P 1'
#
loop_
_entity.id
_entity.type
_entity.pdbx_description
1 polymer ?
#
loop_
_entity_poly.entity_id
_entity_poly.type
_entity_poly.pdbx_seq_one_letter_code
_entity_poly.pdbx_strand_id
1 'polypeptide(L)'
;MGGADLHDQLRLQRYTIQRAMKMRKYYLTIFLGLIDMVLINSYIIYRCVQAERAPRKAAPTHAEFMRLMQTALLGVGAADFEGDLSAQALVDTPVPPSPTPRYTLPGRHTTKQVDIYRVTRGKNGKETRKRRQYDCKVCSLLRPGKIPWETTFYCVECTKARSKGVTGDAACAKGKVYLCQKVRQHDPSAATNSATSSQIWHGL
;
A
#
# COMPACT_ATOMS: atom_id res chain seq x y z
N MET A 1 -0.45 5.80 -18.36
CA MET A 1 -1.43 6.15 -17.31
C MET A 1 -2.80 5.70 -17.81
N GLY A 2 -3.35 4.59 -17.32
CA GLY A 2 -4.61 4.07 -17.87
C GLY A 2 -5.17 2.83 -17.17
N GLY A 3 -4.38 2.15 -16.32
CA GLY A 3 -4.87 0.98 -15.58
C GLY A 3 -5.90 1.31 -14.50
N ALA A 4 -5.75 2.42 -13.79
CA ALA A 4 -6.74 2.87 -12.79
C ALA A 4 -8.05 3.32 -13.46
N ASP A 5 -7.94 4.01 -14.59
CA ASP A 5 -9.09 4.46 -15.40
C ASP A 5 -9.83 3.27 -16.02
N LEU A 6 -9.10 2.27 -16.54
CA LEU A 6 -9.68 1.03 -17.07
C LEU A 6 -10.39 0.21 -15.97
N HIS A 7 -9.83 0.20 -14.75
CA HIS A 7 -10.46 -0.47 -13.59
C HIS A 7 -11.75 0.24 -13.18
N ASP A 8 -11.70 1.57 -13.06
CA ASP A 8 -12.88 2.38 -12.73
C ASP A 8 -13.92 2.35 -13.86
N GLN A 9 -13.49 2.24 -15.12
CA GLN A 9 -14.35 2.06 -16.28
C GLN A 9 -15.03 0.68 -16.29
N LEU A 10 -14.31 -0.40 -15.95
CA LEU A 10 -14.91 -1.74 -15.79
C LEU A 10 -15.95 -1.76 -14.66
N ARG A 11 -15.68 -1.03 -13.58
CA ARG A 11 -16.61 -0.84 -12.45
C ARG A 11 -17.85 -0.05 -12.86
N LEU A 12 -17.67 1.14 -13.42
CA LEU A 12 -18.75 2.07 -13.72
C LEU A 12 -19.60 1.67 -14.93
N GLN A 13 -19.03 0.99 -15.93
CA GLN A 13 -19.74 0.77 -17.21
C GLN A 13 -20.51 -0.55 -17.31
N ARG A 14 -20.22 -1.58 -16.50
CA ARG A 14 -20.84 -2.89 -16.74
C ARG A 14 -21.53 -3.58 -15.55
N TYR A 15 -21.12 -3.36 -14.29
CA TYR A 15 -21.59 -4.22 -13.18
C TYR A 15 -21.75 -3.55 -11.81
N THR A 16 -21.70 -2.22 -11.70
CA THR A 16 -21.75 -1.53 -10.41
C THR A 16 -23.08 -1.72 -9.70
N ILE A 17 -23.06 -2.44 -8.58
CA ILE A 17 -24.21 -2.56 -7.66
C ILE A 17 -24.58 -1.16 -7.13
N GLN A 18 -23.59 -0.27 -7.01
CA GLN A 18 -23.78 1.14 -6.70
C GLN A 18 -24.72 1.90 -7.66
N ARG A 19 -24.77 1.49 -8.94
CA ARG A 19 -25.62 2.14 -9.95
C ARG A 19 -27.05 1.60 -9.91
N ALA A 20 -27.23 0.35 -9.48
CA ALA A 20 -28.54 -0.28 -9.32
C ALA A 20 -29.25 0.16 -8.04
N MET A 21 -28.51 0.42 -6.96
CA MET A 21 -29.06 0.70 -5.64
C MET A 21 -28.57 2.05 -5.11
N LYS A 22 -29.35 3.12 -5.30
CA LYS A 22 -29.05 4.43 -4.70
C LYS A 22 -29.49 4.45 -3.24
N MET A 23 -28.61 4.00 -2.35
CA MET A 23 -28.89 3.99 -0.91
C MET A 23 -28.94 5.41 -0.35
N ARG A 24 -29.92 5.69 0.53
CA ARG A 24 -30.13 7.03 1.13
C ARG A 24 -29.01 7.48 2.06
N LYS A 25 -28.21 6.52 2.57
CA LYS A 25 -27.13 6.76 3.53
C LYS A 25 -25.78 6.56 2.86
N TYR A 26 -24.87 7.53 3.00
CA TYR A 26 -23.59 7.59 2.29
C TYR A 26 -22.68 6.38 2.57
N TYR A 27 -22.70 5.85 3.79
CA TYR A 27 -21.82 4.73 4.18
C TYR A 27 -22.19 3.42 3.47
N LEU A 28 -23.48 3.20 3.15
CA LEU A 28 -23.90 2.03 2.38
C LEU A 28 -23.38 2.12 0.95
N THR A 29 -23.40 3.31 0.35
CA THR A 29 -22.81 3.53 -0.96
C THR A 29 -21.31 3.26 -0.97
N ILE A 30 -20.58 3.68 0.07
CA ILE A 30 -19.15 3.37 0.22
C ILE A 30 -18.93 1.87 0.34
N PHE A 31 -19.71 1.19 1.17
CA PHE A 31 -19.64 -0.27 1.36
C PHE A 31 -19.89 -1.04 0.06
N LEU A 32 -20.93 -0.70 -0.69
CA LEU A 32 -21.20 -1.29 -2.01
C LEU A 32 -20.02 -1.05 -2.98
N GLY A 33 -19.37 0.12 -2.88
CA GLY A 33 -18.19 0.42 -3.68
C GLY A 33 -16.98 -0.46 -3.34
N LEU A 34 -16.81 -0.83 -2.08
CA LEU A 34 -15.78 -1.77 -1.65
C LEU A 34 -16.09 -3.18 -2.17
N ILE A 35 -17.34 -3.61 -2.11
CA ILE A 35 -17.77 -4.91 -2.67
C ILE A 35 -17.48 -4.96 -4.18
N ASP A 36 -17.86 -3.92 -4.93
CA ASP A 36 -17.60 -3.83 -6.36
C ASP A 36 -16.09 -3.94 -6.68
N MET A 37 -15.24 -3.29 -5.87
CA MET A 37 -13.78 -3.38 -5.99
C MET A 37 -13.24 -4.79 -5.72
N VAL A 38 -13.74 -5.45 -4.68
CA VAL A 38 -13.36 -6.84 -4.33
C VAL A 38 -13.77 -7.79 -5.45
N LEU A 39 -14.99 -7.67 -5.98
CA LEU A 39 -15.48 -8.55 -7.05
C LEU A 39 -14.62 -8.47 -8.33
N ILE A 40 -14.22 -7.27 -8.74
CA ILE A 40 -13.35 -7.09 -9.92
C ILE A 40 -11.97 -7.68 -9.66
N ASN A 41 -11.38 -7.43 -8.49
CA ASN A 41 -10.06 -7.97 -8.17
C ASN A 41 -10.09 -9.50 -8.09
N SER A 42 -11.13 -10.08 -7.49
CA SER A 42 -11.36 -11.53 -7.46
C SER A 42 -11.54 -12.11 -8.87
N TYR A 43 -12.22 -11.41 -9.78
CA TYR A 43 -12.35 -11.83 -11.18
C TYR A 43 -10.99 -11.82 -11.91
N ILE A 44 -10.15 -10.80 -11.68
CA ILE A 44 -8.80 -10.75 -12.27
C ILE A 44 -7.98 -11.95 -11.80
N ILE A 45 -7.98 -12.23 -10.49
CA ILE A 45 -7.27 -13.38 -9.91
C ILE A 45 -7.82 -14.69 -10.48
N TYR A 46 -9.14 -14.85 -10.50
CA TYR A 46 -9.81 -16.03 -11.06
C TYR A 46 -9.40 -16.27 -12.51
N ARG A 47 -9.34 -15.23 -13.34
CA ARG A 47 -8.88 -15.34 -14.72
C ARG A 47 -7.42 -15.76 -14.84
N CYS A 48 -6.54 -15.21 -14.01
CA CYS A 48 -5.13 -15.61 -14.00
C CYS A 48 -4.98 -17.11 -13.65
N VAL A 49 -5.62 -17.55 -12.57
CA VAL A 49 -5.56 -18.95 -12.13
C VAL A 49 -6.16 -19.89 -13.17
N GLN A 50 -7.26 -19.51 -13.82
CA GLN A 50 -7.88 -20.33 -14.85
C GLN A 50 -7.03 -20.39 -16.13
N ALA A 51 -6.33 -19.31 -16.48
CA ALA A 51 -5.39 -19.31 -17.60
C ALA A 51 -4.20 -20.25 -17.35
N GLU A 52 -3.70 -20.32 -16.12
CA GLU A 52 -2.63 -21.25 -15.72
C GLU A 52 -3.09 -22.71 -15.71
N ARG A 53 -4.29 -22.99 -15.18
CA ARG A 53 -4.84 -24.35 -15.06
C ARG A 53 -5.29 -24.95 -16.39
N ALA A 54 -5.77 -24.13 -17.32
CA ALA A 54 -6.34 -24.59 -18.58
C ALA A 54 -5.99 -23.65 -19.75
N PRO A 55 -4.74 -23.66 -20.25
CA PRO A 55 -4.25 -22.72 -21.26
C PRO A 55 -4.96 -22.84 -22.63
N ARG A 56 -5.69 -23.93 -22.87
CA ARG A 56 -6.47 -24.16 -24.11
C ARG A 56 -7.95 -23.81 -24.01
N LYS A 57 -8.45 -23.43 -22.83
CA LYS A 57 -9.86 -23.10 -22.62
C LYS A 57 -10.07 -21.60 -22.81
N ALA A 58 -11.18 -21.21 -23.43
CA ALA A 58 -11.57 -19.81 -23.55
C ALA A 58 -11.63 -19.16 -22.17
N ALA A 59 -11.15 -17.92 -22.06
CA ALA A 59 -11.15 -17.20 -20.80
C ALA A 59 -12.59 -17.09 -20.26
N PRO A 60 -12.84 -17.42 -18.98
CA PRO A 60 -14.17 -17.37 -18.42
C PRO A 60 -14.71 -15.95 -18.50
N THR A 61 -15.97 -15.84 -18.92
CA THR A 61 -16.64 -14.55 -19.03
C THR A 61 -16.96 -14.00 -17.64
N HIS A 62 -17.09 -12.67 -17.55
CA HIS A 62 -17.46 -12.02 -16.29
C HIS A 62 -18.82 -12.51 -15.78
N ALA A 63 -19.78 -12.77 -16.67
CA ALA A 63 -21.11 -13.26 -16.30
C ALA A 63 -21.09 -14.69 -15.72
N GLU A 64 -20.23 -15.56 -16.23
CA GLU A 64 -20.02 -16.90 -15.65
C GLU A 64 -19.39 -16.81 -14.26
N PHE A 65 -18.36 -15.96 -14.11
CA PHE A 65 -17.75 -15.72 -12.81
C PHE A 65 -18.75 -15.17 -11.79
N MET A 66 -19.55 -14.18 -12.16
CA MET A 66 -20.56 -13.61 -11.26
C MET A 66 -21.61 -14.63 -10.84
N ARG A 67 -22.06 -15.52 -11.74
CA ARG A 67 -22.97 -16.61 -11.38
C ARG A 67 -22.34 -17.60 -10.42
N LEU A 68 -21.10 -18.02 -10.66
CA LEU A 68 -20.37 -18.90 -9.76
C LEU A 68 -20.17 -18.26 -8.38
N MET A 69 -19.80 -16.98 -8.35
CA MET A 69 -19.62 -16.21 -7.12
C MET A 69 -20.94 -16.08 -6.36
N GLN A 70 -22.05 -15.79 -7.05
CA GLN A 70 -23.36 -15.70 -6.43
C GLN A 70 -23.79 -17.04 -5.81
N THR A 71 -23.61 -18.16 -6.53
CA THR A 71 -23.91 -19.50 -5.98
C THR A 71 -23.04 -19.82 -4.77
N ALA A 72 -21.73 -19.51 -4.84
CA ALA A 72 -20.81 -19.75 -3.73
C ALA A 72 -21.22 -18.94 -2.49
N LEU A 73 -21.52 -17.64 -2.66
CA LEU A 73 -21.93 -16.75 -1.57
C LEU A 73 -23.28 -17.14 -0.96
N LEU A 74 -24.24 -17.59 -1.78
CA LEU A 74 -25.53 -18.09 -1.29
C LEU A 74 -25.42 -19.45 -0.60
N GLY A 75 -24.37 -20.21 -0.88
CA GLY A 75 -24.06 -21.47 -0.21
C GLY A 75 -23.39 -21.32 1.15
N VAL A 76 -22.92 -20.12 1.50
CA VAL A 76 -22.28 -19.86 2.81
C VAL A 76 -23.34 -19.84 3.91
N GLY A 77 -23.22 -20.76 4.86
CA GLY A 77 -24.11 -20.90 6.01
C GLY A 77 -23.44 -20.50 7.33
N ALA A 78 -24.20 -20.57 8.43
CA ALA A 78 -23.69 -20.25 9.77
C ALA A 78 -22.46 -21.11 10.17
N ALA A 79 -22.43 -22.37 9.74
CA ALA A 79 -21.33 -23.30 10.01
C ALA A 79 -20.00 -22.86 9.38
N ASP A 80 -20.02 -22.14 8.25
CA ASP A 80 -18.80 -21.63 7.61
C ASP A 80 -18.18 -20.46 8.39
N PHE A 81 -18.92 -19.90 9.35
CA PHE A 81 -18.46 -18.86 10.27
C PHE A 81 -18.08 -19.41 11.65
N GLU A 82 -18.28 -20.71 11.90
CA GLU A 82 -17.81 -21.35 13.14
C GLU A 82 -16.31 -21.67 13.02
N GLY A 83 -15.50 -20.67 13.31
CA GLY A 83 -14.04 -20.74 13.34
C GLY A 83 -13.45 -19.49 13.99
N ASP A 84 -12.15 -19.51 14.28
CA ASP A 84 -11.48 -18.33 14.81
C ASP A 84 -11.38 -17.24 13.72
N LEU A 85 -12.37 -16.33 13.74
CA LEU A 85 -12.45 -15.15 12.88
C LEU A 85 -11.48 -14.03 13.34
N SER A 86 -10.62 -14.29 14.33
CA SER A 86 -9.66 -13.29 14.77
C SER A 86 -8.72 -12.94 13.61
N ALA A 87 -8.62 -11.65 13.32
CA ALA A 87 -7.64 -11.15 12.37
C ALA A 87 -6.20 -11.48 12.78
N GLN A 88 -5.97 -11.92 14.04
CA GLN A 88 -4.66 -12.35 14.54
C GLN A 88 -4.13 -13.56 13.75
N ALA A 89 -4.96 -14.55 13.42
CA ALA A 89 -4.54 -15.68 12.60
C ALA A 89 -4.05 -15.28 11.18
N LEU A 90 -4.57 -14.18 10.63
CA LEU A 90 -4.15 -13.60 9.35
C LEU A 90 -2.86 -12.76 9.45
N VAL A 91 -2.52 -12.25 10.64
CA VAL A 91 -1.26 -11.54 10.90
C VAL A 91 -0.14 -12.53 11.20
N ASP A 92 -0.47 -13.66 11.83
CA ASP A 92 0.50 -14.65 12.30
C ASP A 92 0.90 -15.67 11.22
N THR A 93 0.19 -15.74 10.09
CA THR A 93 0.66 -16.51 8.93
C THR A 93 1.68 -15.68 8.15
N PRO A 94 2.97 -16.08 8.11
CA PRO A 94 3.96 -15.38 7.30
C PRO A 94 3.55 -15.54 5.84
N VAL A 95 3.19 -14.43 5.19
CA VAL A 95 2.97 -14.44 3.73
C VAL A 95 4.27 -14.93 3.09
N PRO A 96 4.25 -16.05 2.32
CA PRO A 96 5.43 -16.49 1.61
C PRO A 96 5.95 -15.34 0.76
N PRO A 97 7.25 -15.00 0.83
CA PRO A 97 7.80 -13.93 0.02
C PRO A 97 7.47 -14.24 -1.44
N SER A 98 6.76 -13.31 -2.08
CA SER A 98 6.46 -13.37 -3.51
C SER A 98 7.75 -13.73 -4.28
N PRO A 99 7.75 -14.75 -5.16
CA PRO A 99 8.93 -15.09 -5.97
C PRO A 99 9.42 -13.92 -6.82
N THR A 100 8.51 -13.00 -7.12
CA THR A 100 8.84 -11.68 -7.64
C THR A 100 8.88 -10.68 -6.48
N PRO A 101 10.07 -10.25 -6.02
CA PRO A 101 10.14 -9.11 -5.12
C PRO A 101 9.49 -7.93 -5.84
N ARG A 102 8.55 -7.23 -5.19
CA ARG A 102 7.86 -6.05 -5.77
C ARG A 102 8.87 -4.98 -6.21
N TYR A 103 10.11 -5.09 -5.73
CA TYR A 103 11.29 -4.36 -6.18
C TYR A 103 12.51 -5.29 -6.09
N THR A 104 13.15 -5.63 -7.22
CA THR A 104 14.52 -6.14 -7.20
C THR A 104 15.43 -5.00 -6.73
N LEU A 105 15.86 -5.05 -5.48
CA LEU A 105 16.77 -4.05 -4.90
C LEU A 105 18.22 -4.45 -5.23
N PRO A 106 18.98 -3.64 -5.99
CA PRO A 106 20.41 -3.85 -6.13
C PRO A 106 21.09 -3.62 -4.78
N GLY A 107 22.13 -4.42 -4.52
CA GLY A 107 22.92 -4.37 -3.29
C GLY A 107 23.41 -2.97 -2.90
N ARG A 108 23.49 -2.78 -1.58
CA ARG A 108 24.07 -1.64 -0.85
C ARG A 108 23.30 -0.32 -0.98
N HIS A 109 22.41 -0.09 -0.01
CA HIS A 109 21.68 1.17 0.15
C HIS A 109 22.54 2.23 0.85
N THR A 110 22.64 3.42 0.24
CA THR A 110 23.37 4.56 0.77
C THR A 110 22.40 5.64 1.23
N THR A 111 22.52 6.04 2.49
CA THR A 111 21.78 7.18 3.02
C THR A 111 22.54 8.48 2.82
N LYS A 112 21.88 9.51 2.27
CA LYS A 112 22.43 10.87 2.16
C LYS A 112 21.63 11.84 3.01
N GLN A 113 22.30 12.86 3.52
CA GLN A 113 21.64 13.96 4.22
C GLN A 113 21.02 14.93 3.21
N VAL A 114 19.90 15.55 3.59
CA VAL A 114 19.18 16.50 2.75
C VAL A 114 19.86 17.86 2.78
N ASP A 115 20.28 18.38 1.63
CA ASP A 115 20.90 19.72 1.54
C ASP A 115 19.88 20.85 1.33
N ILE A 116 18.64 20.64 1.77
CA ILE A 116 17.59 21.66 1.77
C ILE A 116 17.58 22.32 3.15
N TYR A 117 17.64 23.65 3.17
CA TYR A 117 17.64 24.44 4.39
C TYR A 117 16.40 25.31 4.46
N ARG A 118 15.84 25.43 5.66
CA ARG A 118 14.80 26.38 6.01
C ARG A 118 15.47 27.60 6.64
N VAL A 119 15.26 28.74 5.99
CA VAL A 119 15.65 30.05 6.50
C VAL A 119 14.50 30.59 7.34
N THR A 120 14.80 31.04 8.56
CA THR A 120 13.83 31.74 9.42
C THR A 120 14.42 33.06 9.86
N ARG A 121 13.73 34.16 9.57
CA ARG A 121 14.12 35.51 9.98
C ARG A 121 13.44 35.84 11.31
N GLY A 122 14.24 36.07 12.35
CA GLY A 122 13.72 36.51 13.64
C GLY A 122 13.29 37.98 13.61
N LYS A 123 12.49 38.41 14.59
CA LYS A 123 12.06 39.81 14.76
C LYS A 123 13.25 40.79 14.92
N ASN A 124 14.40 40.29 15.35
CA ASN A 124 15.66 41.00 15.51
C ASN A 124 16.49 41.08 14.21
N GLY A 125 15.93 40.72 13.06
CA GLY A 125 16.62 40.76 11.76
C GLY A 125 17.67 39.66 11.56
N LYS A 126 18.01 38.88 12.60
CA LYS A 126 18.95 37.76 12.51
C LYS A 126 18.32 36.60 11.73
N GLU A 127 19.03 36.17 10.70
CA GLU A 127 18.65 35.04 9.88
C GLU A 127 19.21 33.74 10.48
N THR A 128 18.34 32.77 10.73
CA THR A 128 18.75 31.44 11.20
C THR A 128 18.49 30.42 10.11
N ARG A 129 19.54 29.68 9.74
CA ARG A 129 19.48 28.62 8.73
C ARG A 129 19.48 27.26 9.43
N LYS A 130 18.37 26.54 9.37
CA LYS A 130 18.25 25.17 9.89
C LYS A 130 17.99 24.20 8.74
N ARG A 131 18.58 23.01 8.79
CA ARG A 131 18.34 21.99 7.76
C ARG A 131 16.87 21.54 7.83
N ARG A 132 16.23 21.33 6.67
CA ARG A 132 14.84 20.90 6.63
C ARG A 132 14.72 19.47 7.12
N GLN A 133 13.77 19.26 8.02
CA GLN A 133 13.43 17.98 8.63
C GLN A 133 12.21 17.39 7.94
N TYR A 134 12.17 16.05 7.84
CA TYR A 134 11.11 15.30 7.17
C TYR A 134 10.71 14.08 7.99
N ASP A 135 9.44 13.69 7.92
CA ASP A 135 8.94 12.51 8.62
C ASP A 135 9.59 11.23 8.10
N CYS A 136 10.11 10.42 9.01
CA CYS A 136 10.67 9.13 8.66
C CYS A 136 9.56 8.14 8.31
N LYS A 137 9.70 7.49 7.14
CA LYS A 137 8.68 6.58 6.61
C LYS A 137 8.39 5.39 7.52
N VAL A 138 9.43 4.77 8.09
CA VAL A 138 9.30 3.67 9.06
C VAL A 138 8.66 4.16 10.35
N CYS A 139 9.03 5.36 10.83
CA CYS A 139 8.42 5.92 12.03
C CYS A 139 6.93 6.20 11.85
N SER A 140 6.51 6.64 10.66
CA SER A 140 5.09 6.85 10.34
C SER A 140 4.29 5.55 10.32
N LEU A 141 4.92 4.42 9.95
CA LEU A 141 4.27 3.12 9.92
C LEU A 141 4.23 2.46 11.31
N LEU A 142 5.36 2.49 12.03
CA LEU A 142 5.51 1.82 13.32
C LEU A 142 4.97 2.64 14.51
N ARG A 143 4.48 3.86 14.29
CA ARG A 143 3.87 4.70 15.34
C ARG A 143 2.50 5.21 14.92
N PRO A 144 1.51 4.32 14.71
CA PRO A 144 0.16 4.73 14.37
C PRO A 144 -0.41 5.67 15.45
N GLY A 145 -1.01 6.78 15.03
CA GLY A 145 -1.61 7.76 15.94
C GLY A 145 -0.63 8.66 16.70
N LYS A 146 0.69 8.53 16.50
CA LYS A 146 1.70 9.44 17.07
C LYS A 146 2.46 10.17 15.97
N ILE A 147 2.96 11.36 16.28
CA ILE A 147 3.77 12.14 15.34
C ILE A 147 5.05 11.33 15.03
N PRO A 148 5.33 11.02 13.76
CA PRO A 148 6.53 10.30 13.37
C PRO A 148 7.77 11.11 13.74
N TRP A 149 8.89 10.42 13.95
CA TRP A 149 10.14 11.14 14.15
C TRP A 149 10.63 11.73 12.86
N GLU A 150 11.20 12.93 12.99
CA GLU A 150 11.82 13.61 11.90
C GLU A 150 13.25 13.10 11.65
N THR A 151 13.66 13.17 10.38
CA THR A 151 15.00 12.84 9.89
C THR A 151 15.43 13.84 8.83
N THR A 152 16.74 14.05 8.73
CA THR A 152 17.37 14.78 7.63
C THR A 152 17.98 13.82 6.61
N PHE A 153 17.79 12.51 6.75
CA PHE A 153 18.43 11.49 5.91
C PHE A 153 17.42 10.79 5.01
N TYR A 154 17.83 10.48 3.80
CA TYR A 154 17.05 9.72 2.82
C TYR A 154 17.91 8.66 2.14
N CYS A 155 17.29 7.58 1.68
CA CYS A 155 17.98 6.56 0.89
C CYS A 155 17.98 6.93 -0.60
N VAL A 156 19.16 6.94 -1.22
CA VAL A 156 19.34 7.34 -2.62
C VAL A 156 18.70 6.33 -3.57
N GLU A 157 18.94 5.06 -3.33
CA GLU A 157 18.53 3.94 -4.17
C GLU A 157 17.02 3.73 -4.08
N CYS A 158 16.43 3.76 -2.88
CA CYS A 158 14.97 3.70 -2.73
C CYS A 158 14.27 4.91 -3.35
N THR A 159 14.88 6.10 -3.27
CA THR A 159 14.35 7.29 -3.93
C THR A 159 14.37 7.12 -5.46
N LYS A 160 15.50 6.65 -6.01
CA LYS A 160 15.63 6.37 -7.45
C LYS A 160 14.66 5.28 -7.92
N ALA A 161 14.53 4.19 -7.17
CA ALA A 161 13.61 3.10 -7.46
C ALA A 161 12.15 3.57 -7.45
N ARG A 162 11.78 4.43 -6.50
CA ARG A 162 10.43 5.01 -6.42
C ARG A 162 10.10 5.92 -7.61
N SER A 163 11.12 6.59 -8.17
CA SER A 163 11.00 7.42 -9.37
C SER A 163 11.11 6.64 -10.68
N LYS A 164 11.54 5.36 -10.65
CA LYS A 164 11.72 4.53 -11.85
C LYS A 164 10.34 4.23 -12.47
N GLY A 165 10.19 4.48 -13.78
CA GLY A 165 8.95 4.24 -14.53
C GLY A 165 7.99 5.43 -14.64
N VAL A 166 8.39 6.64 -14.23
CA VAL A 166 7.60 7.87 -14.43
C VAL A 166 8.49 8.92 -15.09
N THR A 167 8.14 9.34 -16.30
CA THR A 167 8.75 10.47 -17.01
C THR A 167 7.91 11.74 -16.80
N GLY A 168 8.56 12.90 -16.66
CA GLY A 168 7.89 14.20 -16.48
C GLY A 168 7.61 14.61 -15.03
N ASP A 169 6.77 15.64 -14.84
CA ASP A 169 6.50 16.33 -13.57
C ASP A 169 5.99 15.42 -12.44
N ALA A 170 5.41 14.27 -12.79
CA ALA A 170 4.94 13.24 -11.86
C ALA A 170 6.09 12.51 -11.12
N ALA A 171 7.32 12.53 -11.64
CA ALA A 171 8.50 11.98 -10.95
C ALA A 171 8.85 12.82 -9.70
N CYS A 172 8.58 14.13 -9.75
CA CYS A 172 8.81 15.07 -8.64
C CYS A 172 7.79 14.86 -7.50
N ALA A 173 6.55 14.50 -7.84
CA ALA A 173 5.45 14.29 -6.88
C ALA A 173 5.70 13.11 -5.93
N LYS A 174 6.50 12.11 -6.32
CA LYS A 174 6.72 10.92 -5.48
C LYS A 174 7.64 11.20 -4.28
N GLY A 175 8.43 12.27 -4.27
CA GLY A 175 9.25 12.67 -3.12
C GLY A 175 10.36 11.66 -2.72
N LYS A 176 11.29 12.12 -1.86
CA LYS A 176 12.41 11.29 -1.37
C LYS A 176 11.95 10.28 -0.30
N VAL A 177 12.67 9.17 -0.15
CA VAL A 177 12.41 8.16 0.89
C VAL A 177 13.24 8.48 2.13
N TYR A 178 12.61 9.13 3.12
CA TYR A 178 13.26 9.58 4.36
C TYR A 178 13.31 8.49 5.43
N LEU A 179 14.51 8.20 5.94
CA LEU A 179 14.76 7.13 6.91
C LEU A 179 15.62 7.65 8.07
N CYS A 180 15.29 7.26 9.30
CA CYS A 180 16.15 7.53 10.45
C CYS A 180 17.37 6.60 10.43
N GLN A 181 18.55 7.17 10.71
CA GLN A 181 19.79 6.41 10.91
C GLN A 181 20.01 6.00 12.38
N LYS A 182 19.17 6.47 13.30
CA LYS A 182 19.26 6.11 14.71
C LYS A 182 18.32 4.96 15.00
N VAL A 183 18.75 4.09 15.91
CA VAL A 183 17.87 3.12 16.56
C VAL A 183 16.80 3.88 17.33
N ARG A 184 15.54 3.52 17.14
CA ARG A 184 14.41 4.16 17.80
C ARG A 184 13.43 3.12 18.32
N GLN A 185 12.96 3.32 19.56
CA GLN A 185 11.97 2.45 20.18
C GLN A 185 10.56 2.91 19.81
N HIS A 186 9.97 2.29 18.80
CA HIS A 186 8.65 2.67 18.29
C HIS A 186 7.50 2.35 19.26
N ASP A 187 7.65 1.26 20.02
CA ASP A 187 6.72 0.80 21.05
C ASP A 187 7.42 0.74 22.43
N PRO A 188 6.95 1.49 23.44
CA PRO A 188 7.48 1.46 24.80
C PRO A 188 7.42 0.08 25.48
N SER A 189 6.46 -0.77 25.12
CA SER A 189 6.29 -2.11 25.71
C SER A 189 7.01 -3.23 24.94
N ALA A 190 7.51 -2.94 23.74
CA ALA A 190 8.26 -3.91 22.95
C ALA A 190 9.74 -3.90 23.32
N ALA A 191 10.41 -5.04 23.07
CA ALA A 191 11.85 -5.14 23.17
C ALA A 191 12.54 -4.01 22.38
N THR A 192 13.65 -3.50 22.90
CA THR A 192 14.40 -2.42 22.24
C THR A 192 14.81 -2.86 20.85
N ASN A 193 14.31 -2.17 19.82
CA ASN A 193 14.72 -2.44 18.44
C ASN A 193 16.25 -2.35 18.36
N SER A 194 16.92 -3.34 17.77
CA SER A 194 18.37 -3.28 17.52
C SER A 194 18.70 -2.66 16.15
N ALA A 195 17.69 -2.53 15.29
CA ALA A 195 17.83 -2.04 13.92
C ALA A 195 17.45 -0.56 13.79
N THR A 196 18.21 0.17 12.98
CA THR A 196 17.85 1.53 12.53
C THR A 196 16.65 1.47 11.59
N SER A 197 15.90 2.57 11.46
CA SER A 197 14.82 2.63 10.46
C SER A 197 15.31 2.37 9.04
N SER A 198 16.57 2.69 8.72
CA SER A 198 17.17 2.31 7.44
C SER A 198 17.35 0.80 7.29
N GLN A 199 17.74 0.09 8.34
CA GLN A 199 17.88 -1.38 8.29
C GLN A 199 16.50 -2.06 8.24
N ILE A 200 15.53 -1.59 9.05
CA ILE A 200 14.16 -2.11 9.05
C ILE A 200 13.54 -1.98 7.65
N TRP A 201 13.74 -0.83 6.99
CA TRP A 201 13.19 -0.60 5.65
C TRP A 201 13.78 -1.51 4.55
N HIS A 202 15.02 -1.99 4.70
CA HIS A 202 15.68 -2.84 3.71
C HIS A 202 15.73 -4.33 4.10
N GLY A 203 15.31 -4.67 5.33
CA GLY A 203 15.23 -6.05 5.83
C GLY A 203 13.84 -6.68 5.74
N LEU A 204 12.83 -5.89 5.33
CA LEU A 204 11.47 -6.33 4.99
C LEU A 204 11.37 -6.65 3.49
#